data_AF-A0A350X3Z4-F1
#
_entry.id   AF-A0A350X3Z4-F1
#
_cell.length_a   1.000
_cell.length_b   1.000
_cell.length_c   1.000
_cell.angle_alpha   90.00
_cell.angle_beta   90.00
_cell.angle_gamma   90.00
#
_symmetry.space_group_name_H-M   'P 1'
#
loop_
_entity.id
_entity.type
_entity.pdbx_description
1 polymer ?
#
loop_
_entity_poly.entity_id
_entity_poly.type
_entity_poly.pdbx_seq_one_letter_code
_entity_poly.pdbx_strand_id
1 'polypeptide(L)' 'MDEQVVSKEVAQVVKIEEWLLTILIGSIPIINVLAVIYWSFSKKTNLNKKNFARALLTYLVIIIAIVIIAMILM' A
#
# COMPACT_ATOMS: atom_id res chain seq x y z
N MET A 1 22.84 -3.64 33.06
CA MET A 1 21.97 -4.50 32.24
C MET A 1 21.32 -3.55 31.28
N ASP A 2 22.00 -3.34 30.15
CA ASP A 2 21.77 -2.18 29.31
C ASP A 2 20.46 -2.36 28.56
N GLU A 3 19.56 -1.40 28.78
CA GLU A 3 18.32 -1.26 28.04
C GLU A 3 18.71 -0.99 26.59
N GLN A 4 18.84 -2.07 25.82
CA GLN A 4 18.81 -2.02 24.37
C GLN A 4 17.41 -1.51 24.01
N VAL A 5 17.23 -0.19 24.08
CA VAL A 5 16.10 0.51 23.49
C VAL A 5 16.21 0.20 22.01
N VAL A 6 15.53 -0.86 21.59
CA VAL A 6 15.34 -1.23 20.19
C VAL A 6 14.79 0.04 19.55
N SER A 7 15.66 0.79 18.86
CA SER A 7 15.23 1.90 18.04
C SER A 7 14.42 1.27 16.93
N LYS A 8 13.11 1.13 17.15
CA LYS A 8 12.17 1.03 16.05
C LYS A 8 12.53 2.23 15.19
N GLU A 9 13.07 2.01 14.00
CA GLU A 9 13.16 3.06 13.00
C GLU A 9 11.74 3.58 12.84
N VAL A 10 11.45 4.68 13.51
CA VAL A 10 10.15 5.32 13.45
C VAL A 10 10.08 5.86 12.05
N ALA A 11 9.32 5.18 11.20
CA ALA A 11 9.16 5.60 9.82
C ALA A 11 8.73 7.05 9.78
N GLN A 12 9.39 7.85 8.94
CA GLN A 12 9.06 9.26 8.77
C GLN A 12 7.57 9.41 8.44
N VAL A 13 6.91 10.38 9.06
CA VAL A 13 5.51 10.67 8.78
C VAL A 13 5.38 11.15 7.34
N VAL A 14 4.47 10.53 6.59
CA VAL A 14 4.15 10.96 5.22
C VAL A 14 3.40 12.28 5.30
N LYS A 15 3.91 13.30 4.60
CA LYS A 15 3.31 14.64 4.57
C LYS A 15 1.97 14.63 3.84
N ILE A 16 1.15 15.64 4.12
CA ILE A 16 -0.17 15.78 3.47
C ILE A 16 -0.07 15.96 1.95
N GLU A 17 0.91 16.72 1.47
CA GLU A 17 1.19 16.92 0.04
C GLU A 17 1.46 15.60 -0.69
N GLU A 18 2.16 14.68 -0.03
CA GLU A 18 2.49 13.39 -0.57
C GLU A 18 1.28 12.44 -0.60
N TRP A 19 0.38 12.55 0.39
CA TRP A 19 -0.90 11.83 0.37
C TRP A 19 -1.85 12.35 -0.70
N LEU A 20 -1.91 13.67 -0.90
CA LEU A 20 -2.71 14.28 -1.96
C LEU A 20 -2.28 13.78 -3.35
N LEU A 21 -0.97 13.72 -3.60
CA LEU A 21 -0.44 13.13 -4.85
C LEU A 21 -0.79 11.65 -4.98
N THR A 22 -0.74 10.88 -3.88
CA THR A 22 -1.15 9.47 -3.90
C THR A 22 -2.63 9.30 -4.25
N ILE A 23 -3.52 10.14 -3.70
CA ILE A 23 -4.95 10.13 -4.03
C ILE A 23 -5.19 10.54 -5.49
N LEU A 24 -4.48 11.55 -5.98
CA LEU A 24 -4.56 12.00 -7.37
C LEU A 24 -4.17 10.89 -8.35
N ILE A 25 -3.02 10.23 -8.11
CA ILE A 25 -2.58 9.08 -8.89
C ILE A 25 -3.57 7.92 -8.75
N GLY A 26 -4.08 7.68 -7.54
CA GLY A 26 -5.04 6.63 -7.23
C GLY A 26 -6.38 6.78 -7.95
N SER A 27 -6.73 8.00 -8.34
CA SER A 27 -7.96 8.31 -9.10
C SER A 27 -7.88 7.87 -10.56
N ILE A 28 -6.69 7.55 -11.08
CA ILE A 28 -6.48 7.10 -12.46
C ILE A 28 -6.32 5.57 -12.46
N PRO A 29 -7.28 4.78 -12.96
CA PRO A 29 -7.32 3.33 -12.72
C PRO A 29 -6.06 2.56 -13.15
N ILE A 30 -5.60 2.78 -14.38
CA ILE A 30 -4.43 2.07 -14.94
C ILE A 30 -3.14 2.48 -14.21
N ILE A 31 -2.97 3.78 -13.96
CA ILE A 31 -1.77 4.30 -13.29
C ILE A 31 -1.76 3.87 -11.82
N ASN A 32 -2.92 3.80 -11.17
CA ASN A 32 -3.05 3.37 -9.78
C ASN A 32 -2.49 1.96 -9.57
N VAL A 33 -2.80 1.01 -10.45
CA VAL A 33 -2.28 -0.37 -10.33
C VAL A 33 -0.74 -0.38 -10.42
N LEU A 34 -0.17 0.31 -11.40
CA LEU A 34 1.28 0.40 -11.57
C LEU A 34 1.95 1.10 -10.36
N ALA A 35 1.34 2.18 -9.87
CA ALA A 35 1.82 2.94 -8.73
C ALA A 35 1.78 2.12 -7.44
N VAL A 36 0.69 1.39 -7.20
CA VAL A 36 0.52 0.50 -6.04
C VAL A 36 1.56 -0.63 -6.06
N ILE A 37 1.83 -1.24 -7.22
CA ILE A 37 2.91 -2.23 -7.35
C ILE A 37 4.27 -1.57 -7.06
N TYR A 38 4.55 -0.43 -7.69
CA TYR A 38 5.80 0.29 -7.50
C TYR A 38 6.04 0.65 -6.02
N TRP A 39 5.05 1.25 -5.35
CA TRP A 39 5.12 1.63 -3.94
C TRP A 39 5.25 0.43 -3.00
N SER A 40 4.64 -0.72 -3.34
CA SER A 40 4.67 -1.93 -2.51
C SER A 40 6.05 -2.60 -2.44
N PHE A 41 6.85 -2.48 -3.51
CA PHE A 41 8.13 -3.18 -3.65
C PHE A 41 9.35 -2.25 -3.70
N SER A 42 9.15 -0.96 -3.96
CA SER A 42 10.24 0.01 -3.97
C SER A 42 10.94 0.11 -2.61
N LYS A 43 12.27 0.19 -2.64
CA LYS A 43 13.12 0.48 -1.46
C LYS A 43 13.15 1.98 -1.13
N LYS A 44 12.75 2.84 -2.07
CA LYS A 44 12.77 4.30 -1.92
C LYS A 44 11.46 4.87 -1.36
N THR A 45 10.41 4.04 -1.25
CA THR A 45 9.09 4.48 -0.79
C THR A 45 9.02 4.45 0.74
N ASN A 46 8.45 5.50 1.33
CA ASN A 46 8.19 5.58 2.76
C ASN A 46 7.43 4.34 3.26
N LEU A 47 7.81 3.82 4.44
CA LEU A 47 7.23 2.59 5.00
C LEU A 47 5.70 2.66 5.16
N ASN A 48 5.16 3.81 5.58
CA ASN A 48 3.71 4.00 5.74
C ASN A 48 2.98 3.90 4.40
N LYS A 49 3.49 4.58 3.36
CA LYS A 49 2.94 4.51 2.00
C LYS A 49 3.11 3.11 1.39
N LYS A 50 4.23 2.45 1.66
CA LYS A 50 4.48 1.08 1.23
C LYS A 50 3.48 0.09 1.84
N ASN A 51 3.18 0.23 3.12
CA ASN A 51 2.18 -0.60 3.80
C ASN A 51 0.77 -0.32 3.29
N PHE A 52 0.43 0.94 3.01
CA PHE A 52 -0.83 1.29 2.34
C PHE A 52 -0.96 0.62 0.97
N ALA A 53 0.09 0.68 0.14
CA ALA A 53 0.08 0.04 -1.17
C ALA A 53 -0.05 -1.50 -1.08
N ARG A 54 0.64 -2.12 -0.11
CA ARG A 54 0.51 -3.56 0.15
C ARG A 54 -0.91 -3.93 0.61
N ALA A 55 -1.52 -3.13 1.48
CA ALA A 55 -2.90 -3.33 1.91
C ALA A 55 -3.88 -3.24 0.73
N LEU A 56 -3.70 -2.28 -0.18
CA LEU A 56 -4.48 -2.17 -1.42
C LEU A 56 -4.31 -3.40 -2.31
N LEU A 57 -3.09 -3.92 -2.50
CA LEU A 57 -2.86 -5.15 -3.26
C LEU A 57 -3.56 -6.34 -2.64
N THR A 58 -3.43 -6.53 -1.33
CA THR A 58 -4.10 -7.64 -0.63
C THR A 58 -5.62 -7.51 -0.73
N TYR A 59 -6.15 -6.31 -0.58
CA TYR A 59 -7.58 -6.04 -0.74
C TYR A 59 -8.07 -6.38 -2.15
N LEU A 60 -7.31 -5.99 -3.19
CA LEU A 60 -7.64 -6.32 -4.58
C LEU A 60 -7.70 -7.84 -4.80
N VAL A 61 -6.72 -8.59 -4.26
CA VAL A 61 -6.70 -10.06 -4.34
C VAL A 61 -7.92 -10.67 -3.66
N ILE A 62 -8.30 -10.17 -2.49
CA ILE A 62 -9.50 -10.63 -1.77
C ILE A 62 -10.76 -10.39 -2.61
N ILE A 63 -10.92 -9.20 -3.18
CA ILE A 63 -12.09 -8.86 -4.02
C ILE A 63 -12.16 -9.77 -5.24
N ILE A 64 -11.04 -9.99 -5.93
CA ILE A 64 -10.97 -10.90 -7.08
C ILE A 64 -11.39 -12.33 -6.67
N ALA A 65 -10.89 -12.84 -5.54
CA ALA A 65 -11.24 -14.16 -5.05
C ALA A 65 -12.74 -14.28 -4.73
N ILE A 66 -13.33 -13.28 -4.07
CA ILE A 66 -14.77 -13.24 -3.77
C ILE A 66 -15.59 -13.23 -5.06
N VAL A 67 -15.22 -12.42 -6.05
CA VAL A 67 -15.92 -12.32 -7.34
C VAL A 67 -15.87 -13.66 -8.09
N ILE A 68 -14.72 -14.35 -8.09
CA ILE A 68 -14.58 -15.68 -8.71
C ILE A 68 -15.51 -16.70 -8.05
N ILE A 69 -15.54 -16.73 -6.71
CA ILE A 69 -16.41 -17.65 -5.96
C ILE A 69 -17.89 -17.35 -6.27
N ALA A 70 -18.29 -16.08 -6.29
CA ALA A 70 -19.65 -15.67 -6.62
C ALA A 70 -20.05 -16.09 -8.05
N MET A 71 -19.15 -15.96 -9.03
CA MET A 71 -19.39 -16.39 -10.42
C MET A 71 -19.51 -17.90 -10.57
N ILE A 72 -18.88 -18.70 -9.70
CA ILE A 72 -18.98 -20.18 -9.73
C ILE A 72 -20.28 -20.65 -9.06
N LEU A 73 -20.73 -19.96 -8.01
CA LEU A 73 -21.91 -20.33 -7.24
C LEU A 73 -23.23 -19.92 -7.89
N MET A 74 -23.22 -18.87 -8.73
CA MET A 74 -24.37 -18.38 -9.49
C MET A 74 -24.58 -19.20 -10.77
#